data_AF-A0A503PNL5-F1
#
_entry.id   AF-A0A503PNL5-F1
#
_cell.length_a   1.000
_cell.length_b   1.000
_cell.length_c   1.000
_cell.angle_alpha   90.00
_cell.angle_beta   90.00
_cell.angle_gamma   90.00
#
_symmetry.space_group_name_H-M   'P 1'
#
loop_
_entity.id
_entity.type
_entity.pdbx_description
1 polymer ?
#
loop_
_entity_poly.entity_id
_entity_poly.type
_entity_poly.pdbx_seq_one_letter_code
_entity_poly.pdbx_strand_id
1 'polypeptide(L)' 'MKTRKPGARYEVNSVEAASEQLLGWTKKGPHWRRAVNCCMAALEDKATTSEVRRCFRLAAKEEGVLLPDL' A
#
# COMPACT_ATOMS: atom_id res chain seq x y z
N MET A 1 -14.75 -11.46 -1.73
CA MET A 1 -14.25 -10.67 -0.57
C MET A 1 -13.23 -11.54 0.17
N LYS A 2 -11.92 -11.24 0.04
CA LYS A 2 -10.87 -12.01 0.74
C LYS A 2 -10.86 -11.58 2.22
N THR A 3 -11.29 -12.46 3.11
CA THR A 3 -11.33 -12.21 4.55
C THR A 3 -9.91 -11.97 5.07
N ARG A 4 -9.62 -10.77 5.58
CA ARG A 4 -8.33 -10.46 6.22
C ARG A 4 -8.20 -11.32 7.48
N LYS A 5 -7.26 -12.28 7.47
CA LYS A 5 -6.91 -13.03 8.69
C LYS A 5 -5.93 -12.21 9.52
N PRO A 6 -6.25 -11.89 10.79
CA PRO A 6 -5.28 -11.27 11.70
C PRO A 6 -4.00 -12.12 11.79
N GLY A 7 -2.84 -11.50 11.61
CA GLY A 7 -1.53 -12.18 11.68
C GLY A 7 -1.01 -12.81 10.38
N ALA A 8 -1.77 -12.76 9.27
CA ALA A 8 -1.28 -13.24 7.98
C ALA A 8 -0.39 -12.18 7.28
N ARG A 9 0.76 -12.60 6.76
CA ARG A 9 1.55 -11.79 5.84
C ARG A 9 0.78 -11.67 4.52
N TYR A 10 0.52 -10.45 4.08
CA TYR A 10 -0.10 -10.21 2.78
C TYR A 10 0.95 -9.75 1.80
N GLU A 11 1.23 -10.58 0.80
CA GLU A 11 2.12 -10.20 -0.28
C GLU A 11 1.34 -9.34 -1.28
N VAL A 12 1.82 -8.12 -1.50
CA VAL A 12 1.24 -7.16 -2.45
C VAL A 12 2.02 -7.26 -3.75
N ASN A 13 1.49 -8.06 -4.69
CA ASN A 13 2.14 -8.33 -5.98
C ASN A 13 1.60 -7.49 -7.15
N SER A 14 0.63 -6.59 -6.90
CA SER A 14 0.08 -5.70 -7.92
C SER A 14 -0.32 -4.34 -7.36
N VAL A 15 -0.49 -3.35 -8.24
CA VAL A 15 -0.89 -1.98 -7.89
C VAL A 15 -2.34 -1.94 -7.39
N GLU A 16 -3.20 -2.79 -7.93
CA GLU A 16 -4.60 -2.97 -7.51
C GLU A 16 -4.66 -3.54 -6.08
N ALA A 17 -3.85 -4.57 -5.80
CA ALA A 17 -3.77 -5.13 -4.45
C ALA A 17 -3.23 -4.12 -3.43
N ALA A 18 -2.29 -3.25 -3.84
CA ALA A 18 -1.80 -2.15 -3.01
C ALA A 18 -2.93 -1.13 -2.72
N SER A 19 -3.71 -0.79 -3.74
CA SER A 19 -4.84 0.13 -3.64
C SER A 19 -5.93 -0.40 -2.70
N GLU A 20 -6.32 -1.66 -2.85
CA GLU A 20 -7.27 -2.31 -1.94
C GLU A 20 -6.76 -2.37 -0.50
N GLN A 21 -5.46 -2.57 -0.31
CA GLN A 21 -4.86 -2.54 1.03
C GLN A 21 -5.00 -1.16 1.67
N LEU A 22 -4.65 -0.10 0.94
CA LEU A 22 -4.75 1.29 1.39
C LEU A 22 -6.17 1.69 1.77
N LEU A 23 -7.20 1.22 1.05
CA LEU A 23 -8.60 1.50 1.37
C LEU A 23 -9.03 0.94 2.74
N GLY A 24 -8.38 -0.12 3.21
CA GLY A 24 -8.64 -0.72 4.52
C GLY A 24 -7.86 -0.10 5.68
N TRP A 25 -6.99 0.88 5.44
CA TRP A 25 -6.20 1.53 6.49
C TRP A 25 -6.96 2.68 7.14
N THR A 26 -6.74 2.84 8.45
CA THR A 26 -7.46 3.82 9.27
C THR A 26 -6.78 5.20 9.25
N LYS A 27 -5.44 5.25 9.20
CA LYS A 27 -4.69 6.51 9.17
C LYS A 27 -4.51 6.98 7.72
N LYS A 28 -5.29 7.99 7.35
CA LYS A 28 -5.26 8.63 6.03
C LYS A 28 -4.33 9.85 5.98
N GLY A 29 -3.13 9.72 6.54
CA GLY A 29 -2.17 10.82 6.60
C GLY A 29 -1.40 11.07 5.29
N PRO A 30 -0.35 11.92 5.30
CA PRO A 30 0.30 12.39 4.10
C PRO A 30 0.94 11.28 3.25
N HIS A 31 1.53 10.25 3.89
CA HIS A 31 2.08 9.13 3.13
C HIS A 31 1.00 8.23 2.54
N TRP A 32 -0.12 8.02 3.25
CA TRP A 32 -1.27 7.31 2.71
C TRP A 32 -1.79 7.97 1.44
N ARG A 33 -1.99 9.30 1.47
CA ARG A 33 -2.47 10.04 0.29
C ARG A 33 -1.48 9.95 -0.88
N ARG A 34 -0.18 10.05 -0.59
CA ARG A 34 0.87 9.84 -1.61
C ARG A 34 0.84 8.43 -2.19
N ALA A 35 0.64 7.40 -1.36
CA ALA A 35 0.55 6.02 -1.82
C ALA A 35 -0.67 5.79 -2.71
N VAL A 36 -1.84 6.34 -2.36
CA VAL A 36 -3.04 6.28 -3.21
C VAL A 36 -2.79 6.97 -4.55
N ASN A 37 -2.27 8.19 -4.55
CA ASN A 37 -1.99 8.92 -5.78
C ASN A 37 -0.95 8.20 -6.66
N CYS A 38 0.07 7.59 -6.04
CA CYS A 38 1.07 6.83 -6.76
C CYS A 38 0.49 5.55 -7.38
N CYS A 39 -0.44 4.87 -6.70
CA CYS A 39 -1.16 3.73 -7.28
C CYS A 39 -2.00 4.16 -8.48
N MET A 40 -2.76 5.25 -8.37
CA MET A 40 -3.54 5.79 -9.50
C MET A 40 -2.65 6.17 -10.69
N ALA A 41 -1.52 6.84 -10.43
CA ALA A 41 -0.56 7.17 -11.47
C ALA A 41 0.04 5.93 -12.14
N ALA A 42 0.33 4.87 -11.39
CA ALA A 42 0.85 3.63 -11.95
C ALA A 42 -0.19 2.87 -12.80
N LEU A 43 -1.49 2.93 -12.43
CA LEU A 43 -2.58 2.40 -13.26
C LEU A 43 -2.75 3.17 -14.58
N GLU A 44 -2.30 4.42 -14.62
CA GLU A 44 -2.26 5.26 -15.83
C GLU A 44 -0.90 5.19 -16.57
N ASP A 45 -0.03 4.24 -16.23
CA ASP A 45 1.35 4.11 -16.76
C ASP A 45 2.25 5.34 -16.53
N LYS A 46 1.90 6.20 -15.55
CA LYS A 46 2.61 7.44 -15.19
C LYS A 46 3.55 7.30 -13.99
N ALA A 47 3.55 6.14 -13.32
CA ALA A 47 4.45 5.84 -12.22
C ALA A 47 4.91 4.38 -12.28
N THR A 48 6.12 4.13 -11.79
CA THR A 48 6.72 2.79 -11.79
C THR A 48 6.26 1.97 -10.58
N THR A 49 6.29 0.64 -10.71
CA THR A 49 6.00 -0.27 -9.59
C THR A 49 6.96 -0.08 -8.40
N SER A 50 8.19 0.34 -8.67
CA SER A 50 9.19 0.67 -7.64
C SER A 50 8.80 1.91 -6.82
N GLU A 51 8.25 2.95 -7.46
CA GLU A 51 7.73 4.13 -6.78
C GLU A 51 6.51 3.78 -5.93
N VAL A 52 5.58 2.99 -6.47
CA VAL A 52 4.43 2.47 -5.72
C VAL A 52 4.89 1.73 -4.48
N ARG A 53 5.85 0.80 -4.62
CA ARG A 53 6.40 0.03 -3.49
C ARG A 53 7.02 0.94 -2.43
N ARG A 54 7.73 1.99 -2.83
CA ARG A 54 8.33 2.96 -1.90
C ARG A 54 7.25 3.74 -1.14
N CYS A 55 6.28 4.31 -1.85
CA CYS A 55 5.19 5.07 -1.24
C CYS A 55 4.33 4.21 -0.31
N PHE A 56 4.02 2.98 -0.74
CA PHE A 56 3.25 2.02 0.04
C PHE A 56 3.96 1.67 1.37
N ARG A 57 5.27 1.40 1.35
CA ARG A 57 6.04 1.11 2.58
C ARG A 57 6.04 2.28 3.57
N LEU A 58 6.18 3.51 3.08
CA LEU A 58 6.13 4.70 3.95
C LEU A 58 4.75 4.84 4.60
N ALA A 59 3.70 4.63 3.83
CA ALA A 59 2.34 4.68 4.34
C ALA A 59 2.06 3.52 5.33
N ALA A 60 2.57 2.32 5.07
CA ALA A 60 2.46 1.17 5.98
C ALA A 60 3.18 1.43 7.31
N LYS A 61 4.34 2.11 7.27
CA LYS A 61 5.07 2.53 8.47
C LYS A 61 4.27 3.52 9.31
N GLU A 62 3.58 4.46 8.66
CA GLU A 62 2.73 5.45 9.33
C GLU A 62 1.47 4.80 9.95
N GLU A 63 0.83 3.89 9.21
CA GLU A 63 -0.28 3.08 9.73
C GLU A 63 0.16 2.23 10.94
N GLY A 64 1.40 1.73 10.93
CA GLY A 64 1.96 0.84 11.95
C GLY A 64 1.79 -0.64 11.61
N VAL A 65 1.61 -0.96 10.33
CA VAL A 65 1.41 -2.33 9.81
C VAL A 65 2.62 -2.85 9.03
N LEU A 66 3.68 -2.04 8.90
CA LEU A 66 4.91 -2.48 8.28
C LEU A 66 5.64 -3.45 9.21
N LEU A 67 5.78 -4.69 8.76
CA LEU A 67 6.58 -5.71 9.45
C LEU A 67 8.08 -5.38 9.29
N PRO A 68 8.92 -5.68 10.31
CA PRO A 68 10.37 -5.54 10.18
C PRO A 68 10.90 -6.52 9.12
N ASP A 69 11.93 -6.08 8.39
CA ASP A 69 12.68 -6.96 7.48
C ASP A 69 13.34 -8.07 8.32
N LEU A 70 13.10 -9.33 7.94
CA LEU A 70 13.64 -10.53 8.59
C LEU A 70 15.01 -10.90 8.03
#